data_AF-A0A556MMU2-F1
#
_entry.id   AF-A0A556MMU2-F1
#
_cell.length_a   1.000
_cell.length_b   1.000
_cell.length_c   1.000
_cell.angle_alpha   90.00
_cell.angle_beta   90.00
_cell.angle_gamma   90.00
#
_symmetry.space_group_name_H-M   'P 1'
#
loop_
_entity.id
_entity.type
_entity.pdbx_description
1 polymer ?
#
loop_
_entity_poly.entity_id
_entity_poly.type
_entity_poly.pdbx_seq_one_letter_code
_entity_poly.pdbx_strand_id
1 'polypeptide(L)'
;MINSKEAQAMLVDVCTKVIGTLSEENNIEKTQLNIRIDLEFPTAKPVFALFNQTKFVKPSDLNTIINAGGGKGMGMIVGMYVRDVIKNIFVSSMKEFQVNDTKELFLLLYVKQEDQTAVPYIAIYKQGIKLDALPVAQLIGIG
;
A
#
# COMPACT_ATOMS: atom_id res chain seq x y z
N MET A 1 6.44 -3.09 -23.72
CA MET A 1 6.27 -3.99 -22.56
C MET A 1 7.17 -3.43 -21.48
N ILE A 2 6.64 -2.95 -20.35
CA ILE A 2 7.45 -2.43 -19.23
C ILE A 2 8.17 -3.65 -18.63
N ASN A 3 9.49 -3.59 -18.45
CA ASN A 3 10.21 -4.70 -17.80
C ASN A 3 9.98 -4.67 -16.28
N SER A 4 10.18 -5.80 -15.60
CA SER A 4 9.86 -5.93 -14.16
C SER A 4 10.59 -4.91 -13.27
N LYS A 5 11.81 -4.52 -13.64
CA LYS A 5 12.60 -3.51 -12.90
C LYS A 5 12.00 -2.11 -13.02
N GLU A 6 11.54 -1.73 -14.22
CA GLU A 6 10.86 -0.46 -14.44
C GLU A 6 9.52 -0.40 -13.70
N ALA A 7 8.76 -1.51 -13.69
CA ALA A 7 7.50 -1.60 -12.94
C ALA A 7 7.74 -1.51 -11.43
N GLN A 8 8.78 -2.18 -10.92
CA GLN A 8 9.22 -2.10 -9.53
C GLN A 8 9.60 -0.67 -9.13
N ALA A 9 10.45 0.00 -9.91
CA ALA A 9 10.87 1.38 -9.65
C ALA A 9 9.67 2.33 -9.66
N MET A 10 8.75 2.14 -10.61
CA MET A 10 7.52 2.93 -10.69
C MET A 10 6.63 2.72 -9.46
N LEU A 11 6.46 1.49 -8.98
CA LEU A 11 5.65 1.21 -7.78
C LEU A 11 6.26 1.86 -6.53
N VAL A 12 7.59 1.78 -6.37
CA VAL A 12 8.29 2.43 -5.25
C VAL A 12 8.11 3.95 -5.29
N ASP A 13 8.29 4.56 -6.46
CA ASP A 13 8.12 6.00 -6.65
C ASP A 13 6.68 6.45 -6.33
N VAL A 14 5.69 5.69 -6.81
CA VAL A 14 4.27 5.94 -6.50
C VAL A 14 4.00 5.85 -5.01
N CYS A 15 4.40 4.76 -4.34
CA CYS A 15 4.15 4.61 -2.91
C CYS A 15 4.82 5.72 -2.10
N THR A 16 6.04 6.12 -2.50
CA THR A 16 6.77 7.23 -1.89
C THR A 16 6.03 8.56 -2.07
N LYS A 17 5.53 8.84 -3.28
CA LYS A 17 4.72 10.03 -3.57
C LYS A 17 3.41 10.04 -2.81
N VAL A 18 2.67 8.92 -2.78
CA VAL A 18 1.41 8.80 -2.03
C VAL A 18 1.64 9.15 -0.56
N ILE A 19 2.64 8.53 0.08
CA ILE A 19 2.93 8.77 1.49
C ILE A 19 3.39 10.22 1.69
N GLY A 20 4.26 10.75 0.82
CA GLY A 20 4.74 12.13 0.88
C GLY A 20 3.61 13.16 0.77
N THR A 21 2.79 13.06 -0.27
CA THR A 21 1.67 13.98 -0.51
C THR A 21 0.65 13.92 0.63
N LEU A 22 0.24 12.71 1.06
CA LEU A 22 -0.74 12.57 2.14
C LEU A 22 -0.16 12.99 3.51
N SER A 23 1.14 12.84 3.72
CA SER A 23 1.84 13.32 4.92
C SER A 23 1.78 14.84 4.98
N GLU A 24 2.10 15.52 3.88
CA GLU A 24 2.07 16.98 3.76
C GLU A 24 0.64 17.53 3.90
N GLU A 25 -0.34 16.98 3.17
CA GLU A 25 -1.75 17.41 3.22
C GLU A 25 -2.39 17.30 4.60
N ASN A 26 -1.91 16.37 5.43
CA ASN A 26 -2.50 16.10 6.75
C ASN A 26 -1.58 16.57 7.90
N ASN A 27 -0.45 17.23 7.61
CA ASN A 27 0.54 17.68 8.59
C ASN A 27 1.02 16.55 9.54
N ILE A 28 1.36 15.40 8.96
CA ILE A 28 1.87 14.23 9.67
C ILE A 28 3.29 13.95 9.17
N GLU A 29 4.25 13.64 10.03
CA GLU A 29 5.59 13.23 9.56
C GLU A 29 5.52 11.97 8.70
N LYS A 30 6.32 11.88 7.63
CA LYS A 30 6.27 10.76 6.66
C LYS A 30 6.46 9.39 7.33
N THR A 31 7.33 9.31 8.33
CA THR A 31 7.63 8.10 9.11
C THR A 31 6.53 7.76 10.13
N GLN A 32 5.62 8.70 10.40
CA GLN A 32 4.48 8.51 11.30
C GLN A 32 3.19 8.22 10.55
N LEU A 33 3.11 8.52 9.24
CA LEU A 33 1.94 8.22 8.44
C LEU A 33 1.85 6.72 8.11
N ASN A 34 0.73 6.11 8.47
CA ASN A 34 0.36 4.76 8.07
C ASN A 34 -0.91 4.80 7.21
N ILE A 35 -0.91 4.09 6.10
CA ILE A 35 -2.08 3.92 5.22
C ILE A 35 -2.53 2.47 5.34
N ARG A 36 -3.63 2.25 6.05
CA ARG A 36 -4.29 0.95 6.12
C ARG A 36 -5.07 0.70 4.83
N ILE A 37 -4.99 -0.51 4.31
CA ILE A 37 -5.66 -0.97 3.10
C ILE A 37 -6.47 -2.21 3.46
N ASP A 38 -7.77 -2.16 3.21
CA ASP A 38 -8.71 -3.26 3.45
C ASP A 38 -9.38 -3.69 2.14
N LEU A 39 -9.75 -4.98 2.06
CA LEU A 39 -10.64 -5.52 1.03
C LEU A 39 -11.87 -6.15 1.68
N GLU A 40 -13.06 -5.74 1.26
CA GLU A 40 -14.31 -6.34 1.73
C GLU A 40 -14.48 -7.79 1.26
N PHE A 41 -13.96 -8.09 0.06
CA PHE A 41 -13.86 -9.41 -0.56
C PHE A 41 -12.80 -9.36 -1.68
N PRO A 42 -12.28 -10.51 -2.17
CA PRO A 42 -11.13 -10.53 -3.09
C PRO A 42 -11.29 -9.72 -4.40
N THR A 43 -12.53 -9.55 -4.88
CA THR A 43 -12.82 -8.81 -6.11
C THR A 43 -13.16 -7.34 -5.89
N ALA A 44 -13.33 -6.92 -4.63
CA ALA A 44 -13.74 -5.58 -4.23
C ALA A 44 -12.75 -4.49 -4.68
N LYS A 45 -13.15 -3.23 -4.52
CA LYS A 45 -12.21 -2.11 -4.57
C LYS A 45 -11.56 -1.97 -3.20
N PRO A 46 -10.24 -1.68 -3.12
CA PRO A 46 -9.60 -1.42 -1.85
C PRO A 46 -10.17 -0.16 -1.19
N VAL A 47 -10.32 -0.24 0.13
CA VAL A 47 -10.67 0.89 1.00
C VAL A 47 -9.43 1.30 1.77
N PHE A 48 -9.21 2.60 1.93
CA PHE A 48 -8.02 3.13 2.58
C PHE A 48 -8.40 3.93 3.82
N ALA A 49 -7.54 3.90 4.83
CA ALA A 49 -7.66 4.73 6.01
C ALA A 49 -6.28 5.24 6.43
N LEU A 50 -6.21 6.54 6.73
CA LEU A 50 -4.97 7.18 7.17
C LEU A 50 -4.90 7.15 8.69
N PHE A 51 -3.72 6.86 9.20
CA PHE A 51 -3.40 6.86 10.61
C PHE A 51 -2.13 7.68 10.83
N ASN A 52 -2.14 8.51 11.87
CA ASN A 52 -0.91 9.03 12.46
C ASN A 52 -0.49 8.04 13.55
N GLN A 53 0.53 7.25 13.25
CA GLN A 53 0.93 6.06 14.00
C GLN A 53 -0.26 5.11 14.14
N THR A 54 -0.88 5.03 15.31
CA THR A 54 -2.04 4.19 15.60
C THR A 54 -3.35 4.98 15.68
N LYS A 55 -3.29 6.31 15.60
CA LYS A 55 -4.46 7.19 15.71
C LYS A 55 -5.11 7.38 14.34
N PHE A 56 -6.37 6.98 14.23
CA PHE A 56 -7.17 7.21 13.03
C PHE A 56 -7.28 8.70 12.69
N VAL A 57 -7.08 9.03 11.42
CA VAL A 57 -7.16 10.40 10.89
C VAL A 57 -8.41 10.56 10.06
N LYS A 58 -8.49 9.83 8.93
CA LYS A 58 -9.63 9.90 8.00
C LYS A 58 -9.69 8.68 7.09
N PRO A 59 -10.87 8.32 6.56
CA PRO A 59 -10.95 7.39 5.43
C PRO A 59 -10.41 8.06 4.17
N SER A 60 -9.97 7.27 3.20
CA SER A 60 -9.52 7.72 1.89
C SER A 60 -10.00 6.74 0.82
N ASP A 61 -10.35 7.28 -0.35
CA ASP A 61 -10.78 6.46 -1.48
C ASP A 61 -9.63 6.23 -2.47
N LEU A 62 -9.82 5.27 -3.38
CA LEU A 62 -8.82 4.93 -4.38
C LEU A 62 -8.42 6.15 -5.25
N ASN A 63 -9.35 7.06 -5.53
CA ASN A 63 -9.08 8.25 -6.34
C ASN A 63 -8.13 9.21 -5.61
N THR A 64 -8.31 9.39 -4.31
CA THR A 64 -7.43 10.20 -3.46
C THR A 64 -6.02 9.61 -3.45
N ILE A 65 -5.90 8.29 -3.28
CA ILE A 65 -4.60 7.59 -3.36
C ILE A 65 -3.95 7.78 -4.74
N ILE A 66 -4.70 7.61 -5.82
CA ILE A 66 -4.19 7.81 -7.19
C ILE A 66 -3.72 9.25 -7.42
N ASN A 67 -4.49 10.24 -6.96
CA ASN A 67 -4.12 11.64 -7.11
C ASN A 67 -2.86 11.99 -6.31
N ALA A 68 -2.75 11.48 -5.08
CA ALA A 68 -1.57 11.64 -4.23
C ALA A 68 -0.29 11.03 -4.85
N GLY A 69 -0.44 10.01 -5.70
CA GLY A 69 0.65 9.36 -6.42
C GLY A 69 1.12 10.06 -7.70
N GLY A 70 0.52 11.18 -8.11
CA GLY A 70 0.93 11.93 -9.32
C GLY A 70 -0.16 12.19 -10.37
N GLY A 71 -1.44 11.99 -10.03
CA GLY A 71 -2.57 12.43 -10.86
C GLY A 71 -2.86 11.58 -12.12
N LYS A 72 -3.75 12.07 -13.01
CA LYS A 72 -4.39 11.30 -14.09
C LYS A 72 -3.46 10.59 -15.09
N GLY A 73 -2.27 11.15 -15.36
CA GLY A 73 -1.31 10.60 -16.33
C GLY A 73 -0.57 9.36 -15.84
N MET A 74 -0.12 9.37 -14.58
CA MET A 74 0.44 8.18 -13.90
C MET A 74 -0.67 7.27 -13.36
N GLY A 75 -1.79 7.85 -12.96
CA GLY A 75 -2.88 7.19 -12.24
C GLY A 75 -3.63 6.09 -12.99
N MET A 76 -3.63 6.10 -14.32
CA MET A 76 -4.33 5.05 -15.09
C MET A 76 -3.52 3.74 -15.14
N ILE A 77 -2.20 3.82 -15.34
CA ILE A 77 -1.30 2.65 -15.36
C ILE A 77 -1.05 2.18 -13.94
N VAL A 78 -0.76 3.12 -13.03
CA VAL A 78 -0.48 2.86 -11.63
C VAL A 78 -1.73 2.40 -10.89
N GLY A 79 -2.92 2.95 -11.17
CA GLY A 79 -4.16 2.57 -10.48
C GLY A 79 -4.57 1.13 -10.75
N MET A 80 -4.38 0.63 -11.98
CA MET A 80 -4.57 -0.80 -12.29
C MET A 80 -3.53 -1.66 -11.58
N TYR A 81 -2.25 -1.30 -11.69
CA TYR A 81 -1.16 -2.05 -11.06
C TYR A 81 -1.26 -2.10 -9.53
N VAL A 82 -1.56 -0.98 -8.88
CA VAL A 82 -1.73 -0.90 -7.42
C VAL A 82 -2.92 -1.74 -6.98
N ARG A 83 -4.04 -1.67 -7.69
CA ARG A 83 -5.21 -2.51 -7.37
C ARG A 83 -4.88 -4.00 -7.53
N ASP A 84 -4.21 -4.38 -8.61
CA ASP A 84 -3.88 -5.77 -8.89
C ASP A 84 -2.81 -6.30 -7.92
N VAL A 85 -1.81 -5.50 -7.59
CA VAL A 85 -0.80 -5.82 -6.56
C VAL A 85 -1.47 -6.01 -5.20
N ILE A 86 -2.30 -5.07 -4.74
CA ILE A 86 -3.04 -5.19 -3.47
C ILE A 86 -3.86 -6.49 -3.48
N LYS A 87 -4.64 -6.72 -4.54
CA LYS A 87 -5.44 -7.94 -4.67
C LYS A 87 -4.61 -9.21 -4.64
N ASN A 88 -3.50 -9.24 -5.37
CA ASN A 88 -2.61 -10.40 -5.39
C ASN A 88 -2.01 -10.66 -4.01
N ILE A 89 -1.58 -9.63 -3.29
CA ILE A 89 -1.11 -9.77 -1.90
C ILE A 89 -2.21 -10.37 -1.03
N PHE A 90 -3.43 -9.82 -1.07
CA PHE A 90 -4.55 -10.34 -0.28
C PHE A 90 -4.90 -11.78 -0.63
N VAL A 91 -5.06 -12.12 -1.91
CA VAL A 91 -5.42 -13.47 -2.35
C VAL A 91 -4.34 -14.48 -1.98
N SER A 92 -3.06 -14.14 -2.16
CA SER A 92 -1.94 -15.00 -1.77
C SER A 92 -1.88 -15.16 -0.25
N SER A 93 -2.01 -14.07 0.51
CA SER A 93 -2.01 -14.08 1.98
C SER A 93 -3.18 -14.90 2.53
N MET A 94 -4.38 -14.81 1.94
CA MET A 94 -5.52 -15.61 2.36
C MET A 94 -5.26 -17.11 2.20
N LYS A 95 -4.64 -17.51 1.09
CA LYS A 95 -4.27 -18.91 0.84
C LYS A 95 -3.19 -19.38 1.80
N GLU A 96 -2.13 -18.59 1.96
CA GLU A 96 -0.98 -18.92 2.81
C GLU A 96 -1.38 -19.04 4.29
N PHE A 97 -2.15 -18.08 4.79
CA PHE A 97 -2.55 -18.02 6.20
C PHE A 97 -3.89 -18.70 6.51
N GLN A 98 -4.44 -19.44 5.53
CA GLN A 98 -5.71 -20.18 5.62
C GLN A 98 -6.87 -19.31 6.15
N VAL A 99 -6.99 -18.11 5.61
CA VAL A 99 -8.03 -17.14 5.97
C VAL A 99 -9.19 -17.24 4.99
N ASN A 100 -10.40 -17.41 5.52
CA ASN A 100 -11.63 -17.51 4.72
C ASN A 100 -12.37 -16.16 4.62
N ASP A 101 -12.15 -15.23 5.55
CA ASP A 101 -12.74 -13.89 5.56
C ASP A 101 -11.66 -12.82 5.35
N THR A 102 -11.75 -12.04 4.27
CA THR A 102 -10.81 -10.95 3.99
C THR A 102 -10.75 -9.90 5.11
N LYS A 103 -11.79 -9.77 5.94
CA LYS A 103 -11.80 -8.84 7.08
C LYS A 103 -10.83 -9.22 8.19
N GLU A 104 -10.37 -10.47 8.22
CA GLU A 104 -9.30 -10.87 9.12
C GLU A 104 -7.95 -10.30 8.70
N LEU A 105 -7.80 -9.85 7.44
CA LEU A 105 -6.56 -9.32 6.90
C LEU A 105 -6.66 -7.83 6.62
N PHE A 106 -5.57 -7.11 6.86
CA PHE A 106 -5.37 -5.79 6.27
C PHE A 106 -3.89 -5.59 5.92
N LEU A 107 -3.64 -4.71 4.96
CA LEU A 107 -2.29 -4.27 4.65
C LEU A 107 -2.02 -2.91 5.28
N LEU A 108 -0.78 -2.67 5.64
CA LEU A 108 -0.31 -1.37 6.11
C LEU A 108 0.81 -0.89 5.22
N LEU A 109 0.59 0.20 4.49
CA LEU A 109 1.61 0.91 3.74
C LEU A 109 2.20 2.02 4.60
N TYR A 110 3.52 2.02 4.77
CA TYR A 110 4.24 2.97 5.63
C TYR A 110 5.67 3.19 5.11
N VAL A 111 6.34 4.23 5.59
CA VAL A 111 7.77 4.46 5.34
C VAL A 111 8.59 4.05 6.55
N LYS A 112 9.69 3.35 6.29
CA LYS A 112 10.74 3.07 7.27
C LYS A 112 12.01 3.82 6.87
N GLN A 113 12.68 4.44 7.84
CA GLN A 113 14.00 5.04 7.62
C GLN A 113 15.06 3.95 7.67
N GLU A 114 15.84 3.78 6.60
CA GLU A 114 16.96 2.83 6.51
C GLU A 114 18.19 3.56 5.99
N ASP A 115 19.26 3.62 6.77
CA ASP A 115 20.54 4.24 6.39
C ASP A 115 20.37 5.61 5.69
N GLN A 116 19.54 6.47 6.28
CA GLN A 116 19.17 7.81 5.81
C GLN A 116 18.22 7.87 4.59
N THR A 117 17.79 6.73 4.06
CA THR A 117 16.82 6.64 2.97
C THR A 117 15.42 6.31 3.52
N ALA A 118 14.41 7.02 3.05
CA ALA A 118 13.01 6.70 3.31
C ALA A 118 12.55 5.57 2.36
N VAL A 119 12.29 4.39 2.89
CA VAL A 119 11.90 3.20 2.11
C VAL A 119 10.42 2.87 2.37
N PRO A 120 9.56 2.80 1.35
CA PRO A 120 8.18 2.36 1.52
C PRO A 120 8.09 0.85 1.72
N TYR A 121 7.29 0.44 2.69
CA TYR A 121 7.04 -0.95 3.07
C TYR A 121 5.54 -1.27 3.02
N ILE A 122 5.22 -2.52 2.71
CA ILE A 122 3.89 -3.09 2.97
C ILE A 122 4.02 -4.17 4.04
N ALA A 123 3.24 -4.04 5.10
CA ALA A 123 3.05 -5.08 6.10
C ALA A 123 1.70 -5.76 5.93
N ILE A 124 1.65 -7.06 6.20
CA ILE A 124 0.43 -7.87 6.24
C ILE A 124 0.07 -8.10 7.70
N TYR A 125 -1.16 -7.80 8.06
CA TYR A 125 -1.71 -8.04 9.38
C TYR A 125 -2.84 -9.05 9.32
N LYS A 126 -2.91 -9.94 10.31
CA LYS A 126 -4.07 -10.81 10.57
C LYS A 126 -4.60 -10.53 11.97
N GLN A 127 -5.87 -10.13 12.07
CA GLN A 127 -6.55 -9.85 13.34
C GLN A 127 -5.76 -8.89 14.26
N GLY A 128 -5.11 -7.89 13.67
CA GLY A 128 -4.28 -6.91 14.40
C GLY A 128 -2.85 -7.35 14.71
N ILE A 129 -2.47 -8.59 14.39
CA ILE A 129 -1.11 -9.10 14.55
C ILE A 129 -0.35 -8.96 13.22
N LYS A 130 0.82 -8.33 13.26
CA LYS A 130 1.71 -8.24 12.09
C LYS A 130 2.27 -9.63 11.78
N LEU A 131 2.01 -10.15 10.60
CA LEU A 131 2.52 -11.45 10.14
C LEU A 131 3.81 -11.31 9.36
N ASP A 132 3.83 -10.36 8.42
CA ASP A 132 4.96 -10.16 7.52
C ASP A 132 5.09 -8.67 7.14
N ALA A 133 6.27 -8.27 6.67
CA ALA A 133 6.47 -6.99 6.02
C ALA A 133 7.67 -7.02 5.08
N LEU A 134 7.49 -6.45 3.89
CA LEU A 134 8.53 -6.34 2.90
C LEU A 134 8.60 -4.93 2.30
N PRO A 135 9.79 -4.50 1.83
CA PRO A 135 9.92 -3.30 1.02
C PRO A 135 9.03 -3.40 -0.21
N VAL A 136 8.40 -2.29 -0.61
CA VAL A 136 7.53 -2.25 -1.81
C VAL A 136 8.28 -2.71 -3.06
N ALA A 137 9.59 -2.46 -3.13
CA ALA A 137 10.44 -2.95 -4.20
C ALA A 137 10.32 -4.47 -4.37
N GLN A 138 10.16 -5.26 -3.31
CA GLN A 138 10.15 -6.72 -3.41
C GLN A 138 8.79 -7.30 -3.83
N LEU A 139 7.75 -6.46 -4.02
CA LEU A 139 6.41 -6.92 -4.41
C LEU A 139 6.31 -7.34 -5.87
N ILE A 140 7.13 -6.75 -6.75
CA ILE A 140 7.16 -7.07 -8.18
C ILE A 140 8.44 -7.86 -8.42
N GLY A 141 8.38 -9.18 -8.21
CA GLY A 141 9.53 -10.05 -8.46
C GLY A 141 9.54 -11.39 -7.73
N ILE A 142 8.56 -12.26 -7.99
CA ILE A 142 8.78 -13.72 -8.12
C ILE A 142 7.82 -14.21 -9.21
N GLY A 143 8.29 -14.23 -10.44
CA GLY A 143 7.63 -14.79 -11.62
C GLY A 143 8.71 -15.23 -12.60
#